data_AF-K3V3F3-F1
#
_entry.id   AF-K3V3F3-F1
#
_cell.length_a   1.000
_cell.length_b   1.000
_cell.length_c   1.000
_cell.angle_alpha   90.00
_cell.angle_beta   90.00
_cell.angle_gamma   90.00
#
_symmetry.space_group_name_H-M   'P 1'
#
loop_
_entity.id
_entity.type
_entity.pdbx_description
1 polymer ?
#
loop_
_entity_poly.entity_id
_entity_poly.type
_entity_poly.pdbx_seq_one_letter_code
_entity_poly.pdbx_strand_id
1 'polypeptide(L)'
;MASVIVFTDFQSNDALGRSVIAEYLDMAARRHCSSVPITITCSEEENLRRLSSSERIRHGKLTDMEVVAHLRDNALIYQWPNDDPLHMELDITELKVDEAAHLILKHVLGVCKELDGQ
;
A
#
# COMPACT_ATOMS: atom_id res chain seq x y z
N MET A 1 -2.61 -24.90 -1.08
CA MET A 1 -3.06 -23.76 -1.90
C MET A 1 -1.94 -22.75 -1.89
N ALA A 2 -1.53 -22.25 -3.04
CA ALA A 2 -0.62 -21.10 -3.07
C ALA A 2 -1.38 -19.87 -2.55
N SER A 3 -0.72 -19.08 -1.71
CA SER A 3 -1.27 -17.84 -1.16
C SER A 3 -0.25 -16.72 -1.34
N VAL A 4 -0.73 -15.49 -1.36
CA VAL A 4 0.08 -14.27 -1.45
C VAL A 4 -0.44 -13.28 -0.42
N ILE A 5 0.44 -12.42 0.08
CA ILE A 5 0.07 -11.31 0.96
C ILE A 5 0.30 -10.02 0.19
N VAL A 6 -0.79 -9.30 -0.08
CA VAL A 6 -0.74 -7.97 -0.69
C VAL A 6 -0.80 -6.93 0.42
N PHE A 7 0.14 -5.99 0.39
CA PHE A 7 0.26 -4.95 1.42
C PHE A 7 0.15 -3.57 0.79
N THR A 8 -0.89 -2.81 1.17
CA THR A 8 -1.14 -1.45 0.65
C THR A 8 -0.97 -0.38 1.73
N ASP A 9 -0.39 -0.73 2.88
CA ASP A 9 -0.25 0.18 4.01
C ASP A 9 1.11 0.91 3.95
N PHE A 10 1.16 2.11 4.52
CA PHE A 10 2.33 2.97 4.45
C PHE A 10 3.00 3.00 5.81
N GLN A 11 4.33 2.99 5.83
CA GLN A 11 5.11 3.02 7.05
C GLN A 11 6.19 4.09 6.95
N SER A 12 6.49 4.73 8.08
CA SER A 12 7.63 5.65 8.19
C SER A 12 8.95 4.91 7.95
N ASN A 13 9.97 5.66 7.54
CA ASN A 13 11.29 5.13 7.26
C ASN A 13 12.21 5.11 8.49
N ASP A 14 11.65 5.42 9.67
CA ASP A 14 12.33 5.35 10.96
C ASP A 14 12.32 3.92 11.53
N ALA A 15 12.89 3.74 12.72
CA ALA A 15 13.01 2.42 13.34
C ALA A 15 11.64 1.75 13.58
N LEU A 16 10.61 2.53 13.90
CA LEU A 16 9.27 2.02 14.18
C LEU A 16 8.57 1.56 12.90
N GLY A 17 8.54 2.39 11.86
CA GLY A 17 7.90 1.99 10.61
C GLY A 17 8.62 0.82 9.94
N ARG A 18 9.96 0.77 10.02
CA ARG A 18 10.75 -0.38 9.54
C ARG A 18 10.49 -1.65 10.35
N SER A 19 10.23 -1.56 11.66
CA SER A 19 9.90 -2.77 12.45
C SER A 19 8.54 -3.34 12.03
N VAL A 20 7.56 -2.48 11.75
CA VAL A 20 6.24 -2.90 11.26
C VAL A 20 6.36 -3.59 9.89
N ILE A 21 7.17 -3.05 8.97
CA ILE A 21 7.46 -3.71 7.69
C ILE A 21 8.08 -5.10 7.92
N ALA A 22 9.05 -5.20 8.83
CA ALA A 22 9.70 -6.47 9.14
C ALA A 22 8.71 -7.52 9.68
N GLU A 23 7.71 -7.11 10.47
CA GLU A 23 6.64 -8.00 10.95
C GLU A 23 5.81 -8.58 9.81
N TYR A 24 5.44 -7.75 8.81
CA TYR A 24 4.70 -8.23 7.65
C TYR A 24 5.53 -9.20 6.78
N LEU A 25 6.82 -8.92 6.61
CA LEU A 25 7.73 -9.81 5.88
C LEU A 25 7.94 -11.14 6.61
N ASP A 26 8.14 -11.11 7.94
CA ASP A 26 8.25 -12.32 8.76
C ASP A 26 6.96 -13.14 8.72
N MET A 27 5.81 -12.48 8.75
CA MET A 27 4.51 -13.14 8.61
C MET A 27 4.37 -13.87 7.25
N ALA A 28 4.79 -13.24 6.15
CA ALA A 28 4.77 -13.88 4.83
C ALA A 28 5.75 -15.07 4.77
N ALA A 29 6.94 -14.92 5.34
CA ALA A 29 7.93 -15.98 5.43
C ALA A 29 7.43 -17.20 6.21
N ARG A 30 6.78 -16.99 7.37
CA ARG A 30 6.18 -18.06 8.18
C ARG A 30 5.05 -18.80 7.48
N ARG A 31 4.36 -18.13 6.55
CA ARG A 31 3.30 -18.73 5.72
C ARG A 31 3.84 -19.35 4.44
N HIS A 32 5.13 -19.24 4.16
CA HIS A 32 5.76 -19.69 2.92
C HIS A 32 5.06 -19.10 1.68
N CYS A 33 4.73 -17.81 1.72
CA CYS A 33 4.10 -17.09 0.64
C CYS A 33 4.86 -15.82 0.24
N SER A 34 4.68 -15.38 -0.99
CA SER A 34 5.20 -14.10 -1.45
C SER A 34 4.51 -12.93 -0.76
N SER A 35 5.26 -11.86 -0.51
CA SER A 35 4.77 -10.56 -0.06
C SER A 35 4.86 -9.58 -1.23
N VAL A 36 3.76 -8.97 -1.61
CA VAL A 36 3.65 -8.01 -2.72
C VAL A 36 3.30 -6.64 -2.12
N PRO A 37 4.30 -5.78 -1.86
CA PRO A 37 4.05 -4.44 -1.38
C PRO A 37 3.58 -3.52 -2.51
N ILE A 38 2.56 -2.71 -2.22
CA ILE A 38 1.98 -1.73 -3.14
C ILE A 38 2.08 -0.35 -2.50
N THR A 39 2.90 0.52 -3.06
CA THR A 39 2.91 1.94 -2.68
C THR A 39 1.80 2.65 -3.44
N ILE A 40 0.75 3.05 -2.73
CA ILE A 40 -0.37 3.81 -3.30
C ILE A 40 -0.11 5.30 -3.15
N THR A 41 -0.13 6.03 -4.26
CA THR A 41 0.00 7.48 -4.29
C THR A 41 -1.24 8.14 -4.88
N CYS A 42 -1.45 9.41 -4.54
CA CYS A 42 -2.44 10.27 -5.19
C CYS A 42 -2.00 11.73 -5.09
N SER A 43 -2.61 12.57 -5.92
CA SER A 43 -2.50 14.01 -5.82
C SER A 43 -2.95 14.48 -4.43
N GLU A 44 -2.40 15.61 -3.99
CA GLU A 44 -2.79 16.22 -2.72
C GLU A 44 -4.27 16.58 -2.71
N GLU A 45 -4.77 17.15 -3.82
CA GLU A 45 -6.18 17.50 -3.99
C GLU A 45 -7.09 16.27 -3.81
N GLU A 46 -6.75 15.15 -4.45
CA GLU A 46 -7.54 13.92 -4.32
C GLU A 46 -7.43 13.32 -2.91
N ASN A 47 -6.27 13.44 -2.27
CA ASN A 47 -6.09 13.01 -0.88
C ASN A 47 -7.00 13.80 0.07
N LEU A 48 -7.00 15.13 -0.04
CA LEU A 48 -7.85 16.04 0.75
C LEU A 48 -9.34 15.82 0.49
N ARG A 49 -9.74 15.59 -0.77
CA ARG A 49 -11.11 15.23 -1.12
C ARG A 49 -11.56 13.93 -0.45
N ARG A 50 -10.71 12.90 -0.41
CA ARG A 50 -11.03 11.62 0.24
C ARG A 50 -11.00 11.72 1.77
N LEU A 51 -10.19 12.60 2.34
CA LEU A 51 -10.09 12.83 3.79
C LEU A 51 -11.38 13.38 4.40
N SER A 52 -12.06 14.25 3.66
CA SER A 52 -13.34 14.85 4.05
C SER A 52 -14.55 13.96 3.76
N SER A 53 -14.35 12.74 3.25
CA SER A 53 -15.45 11.81 2.98
C SER A 53 -16.11 11.31 4.29
N SER A 54 -17.43 11.23 4.27
CA SER A 54 -18.25 10.75 5.40
C SER A 54 -17.91 9.33 5.84
N GLU A 55 -17.41 8.50 4.92
CA GLU A 55 -16.88 7.17 5.18
C GLU A 55 -15.77 7.18 6.24
N ARG A 56 -14.81 8.13 6.16
CA ARG A 56 -13.67 8.18 7.08
C ARG A 56 -14.08 8.58 8.50
N ILE A 57 -15.00 9.54 8.62
CA ILE A 57 -15.56 9.99 9.90
C ILE A 57 -16.22 8.80 10.60
N ARG A 58 -17.02 8.02 9.86
CA ARG A 58 -17.72 6.84 10.41
C ARG A 58 -16.75 5.78 10.96
N HIS A 59 -15.57 5.65 10.38
CA HIS A 59 -14.55 4.69 10.81
C HIS A 59 -13.52 5.25 11.80
N GLY A 60 -13.73 6.46 12.36
CA GLY A 60 -12.83 7.06 13.34
C GLY A 60 -11.44 7.35 12.79
N LYS A 61 -11.29 7.46 11.46
CA LYS A 61 -10.01 7.73 10.81
C LYS A 61 -9.69 9.22 10.92
N LEU A 62 -8.39 9.54 10.91
CA LEU A 62 -7.92 10.93 10.86
C LEU A 62 -8.58 11.67 9.68
N THR A 63 -9.25 12.78 10.02
CA THR A 63 -9.91 13.71 9.09
C THR A 63 -9.40 15.14 9.20
N ASP A 64 -8.46 15.40 10.12
CA ASP A 64 -7.83 16.71 10.28
C ASP A 64 -6.90 16.97 9.09
N MET A 65 -7.28 17.94 8.25
CA MET A 65 -6.56 18.27 7.03
C MET A 65 -5.17 18.83 7.30
N GLU A 66 -4.99 19.60 8.38
CA GLU A 66 -3.71 20.21 8.73
C GLU A 66 -2.70 19.14 9.17
N VAL A 67 -3.16 18.17 9.97
CA VAL A 67 -2.34 17.03 10.37
C VAL A 67 -1.95 16.19 9.15
N VAL A 68 -2.87 15.95 8.22
CA VAL A 68 -2.54 15.11 7.05
C VAL A 68 -1.63 15.82 6.06
N ALA A 69 -1.83 17.12 5.81
CA ALA A 69 -0.90 17.92 5.02
C ALA A 69 0.51 17.90 5.65
N HIS A 70 0.60 18.10 6.96
CA HIS A 70 1.87 18.02 7.68
C HIS A 70 2.54 16.64 7.56
N LEU A 71 1.77 15.55 7.70
CA LEU A 71 2.28 14.19 7.50
C LEU A 71 2.76 13.98 6.05
N ARG A 72 2.03 14.47 5.06
CA ARG A 72 2.42 14.33 3.65
C ARG A 72 3.74 15.05 3.35
N ASP A 73 3.91 16.26 3.88
CA ASP A 73 5.10 17.09 3.60
C ASP A 73 6.34 16.62 4.36
N ASN A 74 6.17 16.01 5.54
CA ASN A 74 7.27 15.70 6.45
C ASN A 74 7.52 14.20 6.65
N ALA A 75 6.64 13.32 6.17
CA ALA A 75 6.86 11.88 6.28
C ALA A 75 7.99 11.44 5.37
N LEU A 76 9.10 11.02 5.97
CA LEU A 76 10.03 10.10 5.32
C LEU A 76 9.34 8.74 5.24
N ILE A 77 8.60 8.49 4.15
CA ILE A 77 7.94 7.21 3.90
C ILE A 77 8.99 6.20 3.47
N TYR A 78 8.89 4.97 3.98
CA TYR A 78 9.73 3.87 3.53
C TYR A 78 9.60 3.67 2.01
N GLN A 79 10.74 3.57 1.33
CA GLN A 79 10.80 3.31 -0.10
C GLN A 79 11.33 1.89 -0.32
N TRP A 80 10.59 1.11 -1.11
CA TRP A 80 11.05 -0.18 -1.57
C TRP A 80 12.17 0.00 -2.61
N PRO A 81 13.06 -1.00 -2.78
CA PRO A 81 14.06 -0.96 -3.85
C PRO A 81 13.38 -0.87 -5.22
N ASN A 82 13.84 0.06 -6.07
CA ASN A 82 13.26 0.29 -7.40
C ASN A 82 13.36 -0.93 -8.34
N ASP A 83 14.23 -1.88 -8.03
CA ASP A 83 14.47 -3.10 -8.79
C ASP A 83 13.78 -4.33 -8.18
N ASP A 84 12.99 -4.17 -7.11
CA ASP A 84 12.20 -5.26 -6.54
C ASP A 84 11.00 -5.57 -7.45
N PRO A 85 10.97 -6.73 -8.13
CA PRO A 85 9.88 -7.07 -9.04
C PRO A 85 8.56 -7.32 -8.30
N LEU A 86 8.57 -7.62 -7.00
CA LEU A 86 7.35 -7.82 -6.21
C LEU A 86 6.69 -6.49 -5.85
N HIS A 87 7.45 -5.39 -5.80
CA HIS A 87 6.93 -4.07 -5.49
C HIS A 87 6.19 -3.44 -6.67
N MET A 88 5.14 -2.70 -6.38
CA MET A 88 4.42 -1.86 -7.34
C MET A 88 4.18 -0.48 -6.76
N GLU A 89 4.44 0.56 -7.54
CA GLU A 89 3.92 1.89 -7.30
C GLU A 89 2.67 2.11 -8.13
N LEU A 90 1.60 2.60 -7.49
CA LEU A 90 0.31 2.83 -8.13
C LEU A 90 -0.22 4.21 -7.77
N ASP A 91 -0.25 5.11 -8.76
CA ASP A 91 -0.97 6.36 -8.66
C ASP A 91 -2.46 6.13 -8.92
N ILE A 92 -3.29 6.43 -7.93
CA ILE A 92 -4.75 6.25 -7.98
C ILE A 92 -5.51 7.57 -8.15
N THR A 93 -4.83 8.67 -8.49
CA THR A 93 -5.45 10.01 -8.60
C THR A 93 -6.72 10.00 -9.45
N GLU A 94 -6.64 9.39 -10.64
CA GLU A 94 -7.73 9.33 -11.61
C GLU A 94 -8.38 7.94 -11.69
N LEU A 95 -7.96 6.99 -10.84
CA LEU A 95 -8.43 5.62 -10.91
C LEU A 95 -9.65 5.38 -10.03
N LYS A 96 -10.61 4.64 -10.58
CA LYS A 96 -11.68 4.04 -9.79
C LYS A 96 -11.12 2.89 -8.94
N VAL A 97 -11.83 2.57 -7.87
CA VAL A 97 -11.45 1.48 -6.95
C VAL A 97 -11.28 0.15 -7.69
N ASP A 98 -12.21 -0.20 -8.57
CA ASP A 98 -12.15 -1.46 -9.32
C ASP A 98 -10.99 -1.50 -10.32
N GLU A 99 -10.65 -0.36 -10.92
CA GLU A 99 -9.51 -0.24 -11.83
C GLU A 99 -8.18 -0.42 -11.08
N ALA A 100 -8.03 0.24 -9.92
CA ALA A 100 -6.87 0.07 -9.07
C ALA A 100 -6.73 -1.39 -8.59
N ALA A 101 -7.82 -2.01 -8.14
CA ALA A 101 -7.83 -3.41 -7.71
C ALA A 101 -7.44 -4.36 -8.86
N HIS A 102 -7.94 -4.11 -10.08
CA HIS A 102 -7.58 -4.91 -11.25
C HIS A 102 -6.09 -4.78 -11.62
N LEU A 103 -5.53 -3.58 -11.53
CA LEU A 103 -4.10 -3.36 -11.77
C LEU A 103 -3.22 -4.08 -10.74
N ILE A 104 -3.58 -4.03 -9.46
CA ILE A 104 -2.89 -4.76 -8.40
C ILE A 104 -2.96 -6.27 -8.67
N LEU A 105 -4.14 -6.80 -9.01
CA LEU A 105 -4.29 -8.23 -9.33
C LEU A 105 -3.43 -8.63 -10.52
N LYS A 106 -3.41 -7.83 -11.58
CA LYS A 106 -2.58 -8.08 -12.77
C LYS A 106 -1.10 -8.11 -12.42
N HIS A 107 -0.63 -7.20 -11.57
CA HIS A 107 0.75 -7.19 -11.08
C HIS A 107 1.07 -8.47 -10.29
N VAL A 108 0.23 -8.80 -9.30
CA VAL A 108 0.36 -10.01 -8.48
C VAL A 108 0.48 -11.28 -9.33
N LEU A 109 -0.39 -11.47 -10.33
CA LEU A 109 -0.32 -12.63 -11.24
C LEU A 109 0.93 -12.60 -12.12
N GLY A 110 1.43 -11.41 -12.47
CA GLY A 110 2.67 -11.25 -13.23
C GLY A 110 3.91 -11.74 -12.47
N VAL A 111 3.95 -11.52 -11.15
CA VAL A 111 5.15 -11.66 -10.31
C VAL A 111 5.13 -12.90 -9.41
N CYS A 112 3.94 -13.36 -9.00
CA CYS A 112 3.74 -14.55 -8.17
C CYS A 112 3.39 -15.77 -9.02
N LYS A 113 4.42 -16.45 -9.56
CA LYS A 113 4.27 -17.63 -10.43
C LYS A 113 3.65 -18.83 -9.74
N GLU A 114 3.68 -18.89 -8.41
CA GLU A 114 2.96 -19.89 -7.64
C GLU A 114 1.43 -19.81 -7.81
N LEU A 115 0.91 -18.71 -8.36
CA LEU A 115 -0.50 -18.53 -8.70
C LEU A 115 -0.82 -18.95 -10.14
N ASP A 116 0.20 -19.16 -11.00
CA ASP A 116 0.00 -19.64 -12.37
C ASP A 116 -0.47 -21.11 -12.33
N GLY A 117 -1.75 -21.36 -12.67
CA GLY A 117 -2.32 -22.72 -12.76
C GLY A 117 -3.40 -23.08 -11.73
N GLN A 118 -4.01 -22.10 -11.06
CA GLN A 118 -5.32 -22.28 -10.40
C GLN A 118 -6.49 -22.12 -11.37
#